data_AF-A0A8C4XZP5-F1
#
_entry.id   AF-A0A8C4XZP5-F1
#
_cell.length_a   1.000
_cell.length_b   1.000
_cell.length_c   1.000
_cell.angle_alpha   90.00
_cell.angle_beta   90.00
_cell.angle_gamma   90.00
#
_symmetry.space_group_name_H-M   'P 1'
#
loop_
_entity.id
_entity.type
_entity.pdbx_description
1 polymer ?
#
loop_
_entity_poly.entity_id
_entity_poly.type
_entity_poly.pdbx_seq_one_letter_code
_entity_poly.pdbx_strand_id
1 'polypeptide(L)'
;MFEAGGTPRAALTLQLGSYAGFVGAHWWNLQDAALRCESEVHEQECKVCPDVLYRAGRTLSGQETYTPRLILMDLKGSLNSLKQEGYLYGDMKIDTSVAWQGNLMTHQEEPPAKNLFLQDLSKLEMYLSSLHSCMFPKRVTSWKAV
;
A
#
# COMPACT_ATOMS: atom_id res chain seq x y z
N MET A 1 -22.76 -31.44 -1.54
CA MET A 1 -23.15 -30.59 -0.40
C MET A 1 -22.05 -30.72 0.65
N PHE A 2 -21.00 -29.92 0.51
CA PHE A 2 -19.95 -29.81 1.52
C PHE A 2 -20.28 -28.59 2.37
N GLU A 3 -20.80 -28.80 3.57
CA GLU A 3 -20.81 -27.75 4.58
C GLU A 3 -19.38 -27.62 5.12
N ALA A 4 -18.66 -26.60 4.66
CA ALA A 4 -17.41 -26.16 5.25
C ALA A 4 -17.63 -24.76 5.85
N GLY A 5 -18.38 -24.70 6.95
CA GLY A 5 -18.66 -23.48 7.73
C GLY A 5 -17.45 -22.91 8.49
N GLY A 6 -16.24 -23.05 7.96
CA GLY A 6 -15.05 -22.40 8.49
C GLY A 6 -14.77 -21.15 7.66
N THR A 7 -14.87 -19.96 8.26
CA THR A 7 -14.39 -18.74 7.60
C THR A 7 -12.91 -18.93 7.21
N PRO A 8 -12.51 -18.55 5.98
CA PRO A 8 -11.12 -18.68 5.57
C PRO A 8 -10.21 -17.95 6.58
N ARG A 9 -9.25 -18.69 7.14
CA ARG A 9 -8.29 -18.12 8.11
C ARG A 9 -7.33 -17.23 7.33
N ALA A 10 -7.31 -15.94 7.65
CA ALA A 10 -6.36 -15.01 7.05
C ALA A 10 -4.92 -15.40 7.37
N ALA A 11 -4.04 -15.32 6.39
CA ALA A 11 -2.60 -15.49 6.55
C ALA A 11 -1.90 -14.13 6.50
N LEU A 12 -0.85 -13.96 7.32
CA LEU A 12 0.02 -12.79 7.28
C LEU A 12 1.41 -13.23 6.80
N THR A 13 1.88 -12.65 5.71
CA THR A 13 3.21 -12.93 5.16
C THR A 13 4.20 -11.92 5.74
N LEU A 14 5.34 -12.41 6.23
CA LEU A 14 6.45 -11.58 6.70
C LEU A 14 7.65 -11.77 5.77
N GLN A 15 8.18 -10.68 5.23
CA GLN A 15 9.40 -10.68 4.42
C GLN A 15 10.44 -9.80 5.11
N LEU A 16 11.49 -10.42 5.63
CA LEU A 16 12.52 -9.76 6.43
C LEU A 16 13.87 -9.86 5.70
N GLY A 17 14.36 -8.73 5.21
CA GLY A 17 15.63 -8.61 4.50
C GLY A 17 15.53 -8.80 2.98
N SER A 18 16.62 -8.45 2.31
CA SER A 18 16.70 -8.35 0.83
C SER A 18 16.44 -9.67 0.10
N TYR A 19 16.96 -10.79 0.59
CA TYR A 19 16.73 -12.10 -0.03
C TYR A 19 15.25 -12.52 0.04
N ALA A 20 14.62 -12.33 1.20
CA ALA A 20 13.19 -12.61 1.38
C ALA A 20 12.33 -11.67 0.52
N GLY A 21 12.73 -10.40 0.38
CA GLY A 21 12.10 -9.45 -0.53
C GLY A 21 12.20 -9.87 -2.00
N PHE A 22 13.37 -10.35 -2.45
CA PHE A 22 13.57 -10.82 -3.82
C PHE A 22 12.68 -12.01 -4.18
N VAL A 23 12.71 -13.06 -3.35
CA VAL A 23 11.87 -14.26 -3.55
C VAL A 23 10.39 -13.88 -3.40
N GLY A 24 10.11 -13.04 -2.41
CA GLY A 24 8.79 -12.54 -2.10
C GLY A 24 8.11 -11.78 -3.23
N ALA A 25 8.86 -10.94 -3.94
CA ALA A 25 8.36 -10.21 -5.10
C ALA A 25 7.89 -11.16 -6.21
N HIS A 26 8.66 -12.21 -6.51
CA HIS A 26 8.28 -13.20 -7.51
C HIS A 26 7.02 -13.97 -7.10
N TRP A 27 6.95 -14.37 -5.82
CA TRP A 27 5.77 -15.05 -5.28
C TRP A 27 4.51 -14.18 -5.40
N TRP A 28 4.57 -12.93 -4.95
CA TRP A 28 3.41 -12.03 -5.02
C TRP A 28 3.01 -11.68 -6.45
N ASN A 29 3.96 -11.54 -7.37
CA ASN A 29 3.66 -11.34 -8.78
C ASN A 29 2.91 -12.54 -9.38
N LEU A 30 3.27 -13.76 -8.98
CA LEU A 30 2.56 -14.96 -9.41
C LEU A 30 1.13 -15.01 -8.85
N GLN A 31 0.95 -14.67 -7.57
CA GLN A 31 -0.38 -14.60 -6.94
C GLN A 31 -1.26 -13.52 -7.59
N ASP A 32 -0.68 -12.38 -7.92
CA ASP A 32 -1.37 -11.27 -8.60
C ASP A 32 -1.74 -11.61 -10.05
N ALA A 33 -0.92 -12.39 -10.75
CA ALA A 33 -1.28 -12.94 -12.06
C ALA A 33 -2.45 -13.94 -11.96
N ALA A 34 -2.40 -14.85 -10.98
CA ALA A 34 -3.47 -15.82 -10.75
C ALA A 34 -4.82 -15.15 -10.43
N LEU A 35 -4.80 -14.10 -9.60
CA LEU A 35 -5.99 -13.33 -9.23
C LEU A 35 -6.68 -12.69 -10.45
N ARG A 36 -5.91 -12.24 -11.45
CA ARG A 36 -6.47 -11.67 -12.69
C ARG A 36 -7.10 -12.74 -13.60
N CYS A 37 -6.52 -13.93 -13.65
CA CYS A 37 -7.03 -15.02 -14.48
C CYS A 37 -8.36 -15.60 -13.97
N GLU A 38 -8.63 -15.57 -12.66
CA GLU A 38 -9.92 -15.98 -12.09
C GLU A 38 -11.12 -15.19 -12.66
N SER A 39 -10.89 -13.97 -13.15
CA SER A 39 -11.95 -13.14 -13.75
C SER A 39 -12.32 -13.54 -15.20
N GLU A 40 -11.48 -14.33 -15.88
CA GLU A 40 -11.65 -14.65 -17.31
C GLU A 40 -11.98 -16.12 -17.57
N VAL A 41 -11.66 -17.04 -16.64
CA VAL A 41 -11.84 -18.48 -16.84
C VAL A 41 -12.63 -19.06 -15.66
N HIS A 42 -13.87 -19.47 -15.94
CA HIS A 42 -14.67 -20.29 -15.02
C HIS A 42 -13.85 -21.56 -14.67
N GLU A 43 -13.60 -21.76 -13.38
CA GLU A 43 -13.21 -23.05 -12.79
C GLU A 43 -11.78 -23.55 -13.04
N GLN A 44 -10.78 -22.67 -13.09
CA GLN A 44 -9.41 -23.15 -12.87
C GLN A 44 -9.15 -23.23 -11.36
N GLU A 45 -8.85 -24.43 -10.87
CA GLU A 45 -8.58 -24.77 -9.46
C GLU A 45 -7.48 -23.86 -8.86
N CYS A 46 -7.85 -22.65 -8.44
CA CYS A 46 -6.95 -21.83 -7.65
C CYS A 46 -6.85 -22.51 -6.28
N LYS A 47 -5.75 -23.26 -6.06
CA LYS A 47 -5.51 -24.04 -4.83
C LYS A 47 -5.53 -23.20 -3.55
N VAL A 48 -5.47 -21.87 -3.66
CA VAL A 48 -5.44 -20.94 -2.54
C VAL A 48 -6.49 -19.85 -2.77
N CYS A 49 -7.50 -19.80 -1.89
CA CYS A 49 -8.51 -18.74 -1.93
C CYS A 49 -7.86 -17.35 -1.76
N PRO A 50 -8.13 -16.38 -2.65
CA PRO A 50 -7.58 -15.02 -2.55
C PRO A 50 -7.83 -14.33 -1.20
N ASP A 51 -8.98 -14.57 -0.57
CA ASP A 51 -9.37 -13.98 0.72
C ASP A 51 -8.41 -14.31 1.88
N VAL A 52 -7.64 -15.41 1.76
CA VAL A 52 -6.64 -15.81 2.75
C VAL A 52 -5.41 -14.89 2.68
N LEU A 53 -4.96 -14.53 1.47
CA LEU A 53 -3.71 -13.81 1.24
C LEU A 53 -3.92 -12.30 1.05
N TYR A 54 -5.07 -11.91 0.53
CA TYR A 54 -5.41 -10.53 0.22
C TYR A 54 -6.45 -9.99 1.19
N ARG A 55 -6.47 -8.67 1.31
CA ARG A 55 -7.52 -7.89 1.94
C ARG A 55 -8.31 -7.20 0.84
N ALA A 56 -9.56 -7.58 0.67
CA ALA A 56 -10.47 -6.87 -0.23
C ALA A 56 -10.75 -5.46 0.32
N GLY A 57 -10.76 -4.48 -0.57
CA GLY A 57 -11.04 -3.08 -0.30
C GLY A 57 -11.65 -2.42 -1.53
N ARG A 58 -12.01 -1.13 -1.42
CA ARG A 58 -12.52 -0.35 -2.55
C ARG A 58 -11.77 0.97 -2.66
N THR A 59 -11.50 1.39 -3.89
CA THR A 59 -10.98 2.72 -4.20
C THR A 59 -12.01 3.80 -3.85
N LEU A 60 -11.58 5.06 -3.84
CA LEU A 60 -12.49 6.22 -3.77
C LEU A 60 -13.49 6.28 -4.95
N SER A 61 -13.14 5.68 -6.08
CA SER A 61 -14.02 5.54 -7.26
C SER A 61 -14.95 4.32 -7.18
N GLY A 62 -14.90 3.53 -6.10
CA GLY A 62 -15.73 2.35 -5.90
C GLY A 62 -15.23 1.07 -6.57
N GLN A 63 -14.04 1.09 -7.19
CA GLN A 63 -13.43 -0.08 -7.82
C GLN A 63 -12.86 -1.03 -6.77
N GLU A 64 -13.02 -2.35 -6.95
CA GLU A 64 -12.45 -3.33 -6.04
C GLU A 64 -10.91 -3.35 -6.09
N THR A 65 -10.31 -3.53 -4.93
CA THR A 65 -8.86 -3.59 -4.74
C THR A 65 -8.51 -4.73 -3.82
N TYR A 66 -7.43 -5.43 -4.14
CA TYR A 66 -6.93 -6.55 -3.35
C TYR A 66 -5.54 -6.20 -2.85
N THR A 67 -5.42 -5.93 -1.55
CA THR A 67 -4.14 -5.57 -0.92
C THR A 67 -3.49 -6.80 -0.30
N PRO A 68 -2.24 -7.14 -0.63
CA PRO A 68 -1.53 -8.24 0.03
C PRO A 68 -1.50 -8.07 1.55
N ARG A 69 -1.72 -9.16 2.31
CA ARG A 69 -1.47 -9.22 3.76
C ARG A 69 0.02 -9.45 4.02
N LEU A 70 0.83 -8.45 3.68
CA LEU A 70 2.28 -8.50 3.73
C LEU A 70 2.83 -7.45 4.69
N ILE A 71 3.78 -7.85 5.55
CA ILE A 71 4.70 -6.93 6.20
C ILE A 71 6.08 -7.18 5.61
N LEU A 72 6.61 -6.16 4.94
CA LEU A 72 7.95 -6.15 4.38
C LEU A 72 8.83 -5.24 5.25
N MET A 73 9.99 -5.75 5.67
CA MET A 73 10.97 -5.01 6.44
C MET A 73 12.35 -5.29 5.88
N ASP A 74 13.14 -4.24 5.70
CA ASP A 74 14.53 -4.34 5.27
C ASP A 74 15.34 -3.18 5.87
N LEU A 75 16.66 -3.23 5.69
CA LEU A 75 17.56 -2.14 6.08
C LEU A 75 17.20 -0.85 5.32
N LYS A 76 17.42 0.30 5.98
CA LYS A 76 17.17 1.61 5.40
C LYS A 76 17.93 1.76 4.07
N GLY A 77 17.21 2.18 3.03
CA GLY A 77 17.73 2.33 1.67
C GLY A 77 17.67 1.07 0.79
N SER A 78 17.33 -0.10 1.34
CA SER A 78 17.24 -1.36 0.57
C SER A 78 15.92 -1.53 -0.19
N LEU A 79 14.85 -0.89 0.28
CA LEU A 79 13.50 -0.99 -0.29
C LEU A 79 13.32 -0.26 -1.64
N ASN A 80 14.37 0.39 -2.16
CA ASN A 80 14.38 1.10 -3.45
C ASN A 80 13.20 2.07 -3.62
N SER A 81 12.29 1.79 -4.57
CA SER A 81 11.14 2.64 -4.91
C SER A 81 9.89 2.34 -4.08
N LEU A 82 9.92 1.33 -3.21
CA LEU A 82 8.81 1.06 -2.31
C LEU A 82 8.72 2.20 -1.30
N LYS A 83 7.50 2.71 -1.14
CA LYS A 83 7.21 3.67 -0.07
C LYS A 83 7.46 2.99 1.27
N GLN A 84 8.01 3.76 2.21
CA GLN A 84 8.15 3.33 3.59
C GLN A 84 6.77 3.02 4.19
N GLU A 85 5.74 3.71 3.72
CA GLU A 85 4.35 3.50 4.11
C GLU A 85 3.59 2.67 3.08
N GLY A 86 2.91 1.62 3.54
CA GLY A 86 2.08 0.73 2.70
C GLY A 86 0.66 1.25 2.41
N TYR A 87 0.41 2.56 2.47
CA TYR A 87 -0.94 3.11 2.26
C TYR A 87 -1.31 3.23 0.79
N LEU A 88 -2.53 2.80 0.45
CA LEU A 88 -3.10 2.93 -0.89
C LEU A 88 -3.62 4.34 -1.19
N TYR A 89 -4.14 5.06 -0.17
CA TYR A 89 -4.76 6.37 -0.34
C TYR A 89 -4.35 7.36 0.75
N GLY A 90 -3.89 8.54 0.31
CA GLY A 90 -3.62 9.71 1.15
C GLY A 90 -2.43 9.56 2.12
N ASP A 91 -1.83 10.69 2.48
CA ASP A 91 -1.05 10.78 3.71
C ASP A 91 -2.04 10.79 4.86
N MET A 92 -2.56 9.62 5.23
CA MET A 92 -3.31 9.52 6.47
C MET A 92 -2.33 9.89 7.59
N LYS A 93 -2.59 11.02 8.24
CA LYS A 93 -2.03 11.29 9.57
C LYS A 93 -2.50 10.12 10.43
N ILE A 94 -1.62 9.15 10.61
CA ILE A 94 -1.86 8.03 11.50
C ILE A 94 -1.97 8.69 12.87
N ASP A 95 -3.19 8.80 13.39
CA ASP A 95 -3.36 8.89 14.83
C ASP A 95 -2.89 7.52 15.34
N THR A 96 -1.59 7.43 15.63
CA THR A 96 -0.97 6.24 16.21
C THR A 96 -1.51 6.10 17.62
N SER A 97 -2.79 5.72 17.74
CA SER A 97 -3.30 5.10 18.93
C SER A 97 -2.40 3.89 19.17
N VAL A 98 -1.47 4.05 20.13
CA VAL A 98 -0.41 3.09 20.35
C VAL A 98 -1.07 1.79 20.79
N ALA A 99 -1.16 0.83 19.88
CA ALA A 99 -1.79 -0.47 20.14
C ALA A 99 -0.99 -1.31 21.16
N TRP A 100 0.23 -0.87 21.49
CA TRP A 100 1.13 -1.51 22.44
C TRP A 100 1.19 -0.72 23.75
N GLN A 101 0.85 -1.36 24.87
CA GLN A 101 0.82 -0.73 26.20
C GLN A 101 2.16 -0.84 26.96
N GLY A 102 3.19 -1.42 26.34
CA GLY A 102 4.52 -1.56 26.94
C GLY A 102 5.39 -0.30 26.78
N ASN A 103 6.59 -0.33 27.39
CA ASN A 103 7.58 0.73 27.22
C ASN A 103 7.99 0.85 25.74
N LEU A 104 7.60 1.96 25.10
CA LEU A 104 7.94 2.28 23.72
C LEU A 104 9.05 3.34 23.72
N MET A 105 10.16 3.04 23.04
CA MET A 105 11.21 4.01 22.75
C MET A 105 11.24 4.24 21.24
N THR A 106 11.00 5.48 20.81
CA THR A 106 11.06 5.86 19.40
C THR A 106 12.40 6.50 19.11
N HIS A 107 13.16 5.93 18.17
CA HIS A 107 14.36 6.55 17.63
C HIS A 107 14.08 7.07 16.23
N GLN A 108 14.38 8.35 16.00
CA GLN A 108 14.29 8.97 14.70
C GLN A 108 15.68 9.42 14.27
N GLU A 109 16.09 9.02 13.07
CA GLU A 109 17.32 9.49 12.45
C GLU A 109 17.01 10.72 11.60
N GLU A 110 17.95 11.67 11.53
CA GLU A 110 17.83 12.80 10.62
C GLU A 110 17.77 12.32 9.16
N PRO A 111 16.91 12.93 8.33
CA PRO A 111 16.85 12.59 6.92
C PRO A 111 18.18 12.93 6.23
N PRO A 112 18.68 12.08 5.33
CA PRO A 112 19.94 12.33 4.63
C PRO A 112 19.85 13.61 3.80
N ALA A 113 20.96 14.36 3.75
CA ALA A 113 21.04 15.57 2.95
C ALA A 113 20.80 15.25 1.46
N LYS A 114 19.81 15.93 0.87
CA LYS A 114 19.50 15.77 -0.56
C LYS A 114 20.66 16.31 -1.39
N ASN A 115 21.10 15.54 -2.39
CA ASN A 115 22.04 16.03 -3.40
C ASN A 115 21.38 17.12 -4.28
N LEU A 116 22.17 17.87 -5.06
CA LEU A 116 21.68 18.98 -5.89
C LEU A 116 20.56 18.54 -6.85
N PHE A 117 20.70 17.36 -7.46
CA PHE A 117 19.69 16.81 -8.37
C PHE A 117 18.34 16.58 -7.68
N LEU A 118 18.34 15.96 -6.49
CA LEU A 118 17.13 15.72 -5.69
C LEU A 118 16.53 17.03 -5.16
N GLN A 119 17.35 18.04 -4.87
CA GLN A 119 16.87 19.37 -4.50
C GLN A 119 16.14 20.03 -5.68
N ASP A 120 16.72 19.97 -6.88
CA ASP A 120 16.11 20.57 -8.07
C ASP A 120 14.84 19.84 -8.50
N LEU A 121 14.80 18.51 -8.40
CA LEU A 121 13.56 17.73 -8.58
C LEU A 121 12.48 18.17 -7.58
N SER A 122 12.82 18.35 -6.30
CA SER A 122 11.84 18.77 -5.31
C SER A 122 11.32 20.20 -5.53
N LYS A 123 12.18 21.11 -6.01
CA LYS A 123 11.75 22.45 -6.44
C LYS A 123 10.78 22.33 -7.61
N LEU A 124 11.10 21.49 -8.60
CA LEU A 124 10.28 21.29 -9.79
C LEU A 124 8.90 20.69 -9.45
N GLU A 125 8.83 19.71 -8.56
CA GLU A 125 7.56 19.18 -8.02
C GLU A 125 6.74 20.28 -7.31
N MET A 126 7.40 21.16 -6.56
CA MET A 126 6.75 22.29 -5.90
C MET A 126 6.22 23.33 -6.91
N TYR A 127 6.99 23.64 -7.96
CA TYR A 127 6.53 24.50 -9.06
C TYR A 127 5.35 23.88 -9.82
N LEU A 128 5.42 22.59 -10.14
CA LEU A 128 4.35 21.88 -10.84
C LEU A 128 3.07 21.83 -10.00
N SER A 129 3.18 21.55 -8.70
CA SER A 129 2.02 21.57 -7.80
C SER A 129 1.43 22.98 -7.64
N SER A 130 2.27 24.02 -7.59
CA SER A 130 1.82 25.42 -7.59
C SER A 130 1.14 25.81 -8.91
N LEU A 131 1.69 25.41 -10.06
CA LEU A 131 1.09 25.66 -11.37
C LEU A 131 -0.26 24.94 -11.51
N HIS A 132 -0.36 23.70 -11.03
CA HIS A 132 -1.62 22.96 -11.01
C HIS A 132 -2.68 23.63 -10.12
N SER A 133 -2.26 24.20 -8.98
CA SER A 133 -3.13 25.00 -8.11
C SER A 133 -3.56 26.34 -8.73
N CYS A 134 -2.69 26.97 -9.54
CA CYS A 134 -3.00 28.22 -10.24
C CYS A 134 -3.86 28.01 -11.49
N MET A 135 -3.67 26.90 -12.19
CA MET A 135 -4.36 26.61 -13.47
C MET A 135 -5.76 26.01 -13.25
N PHE A 136 -6.00 25.35 -12.11
CA PHE A 136 -7.32 24.93 -11.66
C PHE A 136 -7.57 25.40 -10.22
N PRO A 137 -7.93 26.68 -10.00
CA PRO A 137 -8.39 27.11 -8.69
C PRO A 137 -9.59 26.26 -8.28
N LYS A 138 -9.55 25.68 -7.07
CA LYS A 138 -10.67 24.93 -6.49
C LYS A 138 -11.94 25.78 -6.63
N ARG A 139 -12.88 25.37 -7.48
CA ARG A 139 -14.21 25.98 -7.53
C ARG A 139 -14.83 25.82 -6.15
N VAL A 140 -14.93 26.92 -5.42
CA VAL A 140 -15.74 27.01 -4.20
C VAL A 140 -17.19 26.84 -4.63
N THR A 141 -17.72 25.63 -4.52
CA THR A 141 -19.17 25.42 -4.53
C THR A 141 -19.67 25.47 -3.09
N SER A 142 -19.89 26.69 -2.60
CA SER A 142 -20.69 26.92 -1.41
C SER A 142 -22.15 26.61 -1.74
N TRP A 143 -22.70 25.53 -1.17
CA TRP A 143 -24.14 25.34 -1.09
C TRP A 143 -24.58 25.66 0.35
N LYS A 144 -25.25 26.80 0.53
CA LYS A 144 -26.14 27.03 1.68
C LYS A 144 -27.51 26.48 1.28
N ALA A 145 -27.97 25.44 1.96
CA ALA A 145 -29.39 25.10 1.98
C ALA A 145 -30.08 26.00 3.01
N VAL A 146 -31.24 26.54 2.63
CA VAL A 146 -32.22 27.20 3.51
C VAL A 146 -32.91 26.13 4.34
#